data_AF-A0AAP0CDL1-F1
#
_entry.id   AF-A0AAP0CDL1-F1
#
_cell.length_a   1.000
_cell.length_b   1.000
_cell.length_c   1.000
_cell.angle_alpha   90.00
_cell.angle_beta   90.00
_cell.angle_gamma   90.00
#
_symmetry.space_group_name_H-M   'P 1'
#
loop_
_entity.id
_entity.type
_entity.pdbx_description
1 polymer ?
#
loop_
_entity_poly.entity_id
_entity_poly.type
_entity_poly.pdbx_seq_one_letter_code
_entity_poly.pdbx_strand_id
1 'polypeptide(L)'
;MTETISQITPTTMSFPIEIRLLHKWRPYKNGSIFSYLLIDSKGDTIQAIVTEDDDTVIESKMTIGHCYRLDGYVCARALSRMKVTPNIASIKIQKQTTIISIEDMDEIPEHYYKFTPINTIQSLPTDNEFLIDCMGRVCGIQHVDTQFYGSILKVKLQDIHGNDVVVALWEEINKSVDRQALSATNQEVIVAVLGAKVTKNHQGAMQLESTGATRVLINPEFEEANALATSYNKV
;
A
#
# COMPACT_ATOMS: atom_id res chain seq x y z
N MET A 1 -5.16 23.87 18.21
CA MET A 1 -4.21 22.86 18.72
C MET A 1 -4.49 21.60 17.94
N THR A 2 -3.46 21.00 17.33
CA THR A 2 -3.56 19.75 16.57
C THR A 2 -3.01 18.59 17.42
N GLU A 3 -3.54 17.39 17.23
CA GLU A 3 -2.99 16.14 17.78
C GLU A 3 -2.14 15.40 16.74
N THR A 4 -1.29 14.46 17.18
CA THR A 4 -0.56 13.53 16.29
C THR A 4 -1.37 12.24 16.11
N ILE A 5 -1.12 11.52 15.02
CA ILE A 5 -1.82 10.25 14.73
C ILE A 5 -1.61 9.22 15.84
N SER A 6 -0.44 9.19 16.47
CA SER A 6 -0.14 8.30 17.61
C SER A 6 -0.98 8.56 18.86
N GLN A 7 -1.60 9.75 18.98
CA GLN A 7 -2.47 10.11 20.11
C GLN A 7 -3.93 9.64 19.89
N ILE A 8 -4.30 9.30 18.65
CA ILE A 8 -5.65 8.86 18.30
C ILE A 8 -5.91 7.47 18.89
N THR A 9 -6.99 7.34 19.64
CA THR A 9 -7.47 6.05 20.14
C THR A 9 -8.89 5.76 19.64
N PRO A 10 -9.34 4.49 19.59
CA PRO A 10 -10.66 4.14 19.04
C PRO A 10 -11.87 4.81 19.68
N THR A 11 -11.76 5.35 20.89
CA THR A 11 -12.89 5.85 21.70
C THR A 11 -12.76 7.32 22.08
N THR A 12 -11.70 8.01 21.65
CA THR A 12 -11.51 9.43 21.97
C THR A 12 -12.34 10.33 21.07
N MET A 13 -12.65 11.53 21.57
CA MET A 13 -13.10 12.63 20.72
C MET A 13 -11.99 12.98 19.71
N SER A 14 -12.36 13.39 18.52
CA SER A 14 -11.41 13.87 17.53
C SER A 14 -10.91 15.26 17.88
N PHE A 15 -9.60 15.47 17.73
CA PHE A 15 -8.99 16.79 17.63
C PHE A 15 -8.49 16.99 16.20
N PRO A 16 -8.23 18.24 15.78
CA PRO A 16 -7.69 18.49 14.45
C PRO A 16 -6.35 17.77 14.24
N ILE A 17 -6.13 17.19 13.06
CA ILE A 17 -4.85 16.57 12.66
C ILE A 17 -4.37 17.16 11.35
N GLU A 18 -3.05 17.22 11.19
CA GLU A 18 -2.40 17.61 9.93
C GLU A 18 -1.74 16.39 9.31
N ILE A 19 -2.12 16.11 8.07
CA ILE A 19 -1.75 14.88 7.40
C ILE A 19 -1.38 15.13 5.94
N ARG A 20 -0.67 14.18 5.33
CA ARG A 20 -0.61 14.00 3.87
C ARG A 20 -1.43 12.77 3.47
N LEU A 21 -2.17 12.88 2.37
CA LEU A 21 -2.85 11.73 1.79
C LEU A 21 -1.87 10.92 0.91
N LEU A 22 -1.50 9.71 1.34
CA LEU A 22 -0.54 8.87 0.62
C LEU A 22 -1.15 7.94 -0.42
N HIS A 23 -2.35 7.43 -0.14
CA HIS A 23 -2.98 6.44 -1.01
C HIS A 23 -4.48 6.35 -0.77
N LYS A 24 -5.22 5.94 -1.81
CA LYS A 24 -6.63 5.61 -1.79
C LYS A 24 -6.88 4.31 -2.54
N TRP A 25 -7.75 3.46 -2.01
CA TRP A 25 -8.19 2.25 -2.70
C TRP A 25 -9.59 1.80 -2.30
N ARG A 26 -10.17 0.90 -3.11
CA ARG A 26 -11.41 0.18 -2.81
C ARG A 26 -11.09 -1.25 -2.38
N PRO A 27 -11.38 -1.68 -1.14
CA PRO A 27 -11.15 -3.05 -0.71
C PRO A 27 -12.06 -4.05 -1.46
N TYR A 28 -11.52 -5.16 -1.96
CA TYR A 28 -12.28 -6.12 -2.78
C TYR A 28 -13.51 -6.72 -2.09
N LYS A 29 -13.43 -7.00 -0.78
CA LYS A 29 -14.52 -7.67 -0.03
C LYS A 29 -15.53 -6.71 0.60
N ASN A 30 -15.15 -5.44 0.77
CA ASN A 30 -16.00 -4.42 1.37
C ASN A 30 -16.22 -3.32 0.31
N GLY A 31 -16.94 -3.67 -0.75
CA GLY A 31 -17.14 -2.80 -1.91
C GLY A 31 -17.80 -1.47 -1.56
N SER A 32 -18.57 -1.36 -0.48
CA SER A 32 -19.29 -0.13 -0.11
C SER A 32 -18.44 0.91 0.63
N ILE A 33 -17.12 0.71 0.74
CA ILE A 33 -16.20 1.67 1.35
C ILE A 33 -14.98 1.90 0.48
N PHE A 34 -14.36 3.07 0.69
CA PHE A 34 -13.01 3.38 0.29
C PHE A 34 -12.11 3.45 1.52
N SER A 35 -10.85 3.09 1.33
CA SER A 35 -9.80 3.23 2.33
C SER A 35 -8.77 4.24 1.85
N TYR A 36 -8.28 5.03 2.79
CA TYR A 36 -7.26 6.05 2.58
C TYR A 36 -6.11 5.79 3.55
N LEU A 37 -4.87 6.01 3.12
CA LEU A 37 -3.70 5.98 3.98
C LEU A 37 -3.22 7.41 4.20
N LEU A 38 -3.18 7.83 5.46
CA LEU A 38 -2.76 9.16 5.88
C LEU A 38 -1.50 9.05 6.73
N ILE A 39 -0.64 10.07 6.68
CA ILE A 39 0.58 10.19 7.47
C ILE A 39 0.71 11.59 8.06
N ASP A 40 1.24 11.71 9.28
CA ASP A 40 1.52 13.00 9.91
C ASP A 40 3.01 13.36 9.89
N SER A 41 3.38 14.49 10.50
CA SER A 41 4.76 14.97 10.60
C SER A 41 5.66 14.14 11.53
N LYS A 42 5.11 13.15 12.23
CA LYS A 42 5.88 12.16 13.02
C LYS A 42 6.13 10.88 12.23
N GLY A 43 5.60 10.76 11.02
CA GLY A 43 5.65 9.55 10.22
C GLY A 43 4.69 8.47 10.71
N ASP A 44 3.81 8.79 11.67
CA ASP A 44 2.78 7.88 12.12
C ASP A 44 1.68 7.81 11.06
N THR A 45 1.23 6.60 10.75
CA THR A 45 0.19 6.39 9.73
C THR A 45 -1.13 5.96 10.34
N ILE A 46 -2.23 6.33 9.67
CA ILE A 46 -3.56 5.85 10.02
C ILE A 46 -4.37 5.55 8.76
N GLN A 47 -5.18 4.49 8.86
CA GLN A 47 -6.12 4.16 7.80
C GLN A 47 -7.43 4.91 8.04
N ALA A 48 -7.86 5.68 7.05
CA ALA A 48 -9.16 6.32 6.99
C ALA A 48 -10.16 5.45 6.22
N ILE A 49 -11.42 5.44 6.65
CA ILE A 49 -12.53 4.72 6.02
C ILE A 49 -13.58 5.75 5.59
N VAL A 50 -14.03 5.67 4.34
CA VAL A 50 -15.07 6.52 3.76
C VAL A 50 -16.13 5.63 3.14
N THR A 51 -17.40 5.94 3.33
CA THR A 51 -18.50 5.21 2.66
C THR A 51 -18.58 5.62 1.20
N GLU A 52 -19.11 4.75 0.34
CA GLU A 52 -19.31 5.06 -1.08
C GLU A 52 -20.14 6.35 -1.30
N ASP A 53 -21.15 6.58 -0.46
CA ASP A 53 -21.99 7.79 -0.52
C ASP A 53 -21.23 9.10 -0.22
N ASP A 54 -20.18 9.02 0.60
CA ASP A 54 -19.39 10.17 1.04
C ASP A 54 -18.17 10.40 0.15
N ASP A 55 -17.68 9.35 -0.48
CA ASP A 55 -16.41 9.32 -1.19
C ASP A 55 -16.32 10.36 -2.33
N THR A 56 -17.37 10.53 -3.14
CA THR A 56 -17.40 11.54 -4.21
C THR A 56 -17.13 12.96 -3.68
N VAL A 57 -17.65 13.29 -2.49
CA VAL A 57 -17.42 14.60 -1.87
C VAL A 57 -16.00 14.69 -1.34
N ILE A 58 -15.47 13.62 -0.74
CA ILE A 58 -14.11 13.60 -0.21
C ILE A 58 -13.06 13.69 -1.32
N GLU A 59 -13.25 12.97 -2.44
CA GLU A 59 -12.37 13.06 -3.61
C GLU A 59 -12.30 14.47 -4.21
N SER A 60 -13.41 15.21 -4.21
CA SER A 60 -13.39 16.60 -4.67
C SER A 60 -12.59 17.54 -3.77
N LYS A 61 -12.26 17.13 -2.54
CA LYS A 61 -11.56 17.94 -1.53
C LYS A 61 -10.12 17.50 -1.28
N MET A 62 -9.81 16.22 -1.50
CA MET A 62 -8.49 15.64 -1.21
C MET A 62 -7.88 14.99 -2.44
N THR A 63 -6.61 15.26 -2.67
CA THR A 63 -5.80 14.70 -3.75
C THR A 63 -4.59 14.02 -3.15
N ILE A 64 -4.21 12.86 -3.70
CA ILE A 64 -3.04 12.10 -3.25
C ILE A 64 -1.79 12.95 -3.40
N GLY A 65 -0.90 12.90 -2.41
CA GLY A 65 0.36 13.66 -2.36
C GLY A 65 0.25 14.97 -1.58
N HIS A 66 -0.96 15.51 -1.36
CA HIS A 66 -1.13 16.81 -0.74
C HIS A 66 -1.45 16.77 0.76
N CYS A 67 -1.17 17.89 1.43
CA CYS A 67 -1.37 18.08 2.86
C CYS A 67 -2.74 18.71 3.20
N TYR A 68 -3.34 18.24 4.29
CA TYR A 68 -4.65 18.68 4.78
C TYR A 68 -4.68 18.76 6.30
N ARG A 69 -5.46 19.71 6.81
CA ARG A 69 -5.96 19.70 8.19
C ARG A 69 -7.36 19.09 8.21
N LEU A 70 -7.51 17.99 8.94
CA LEU A 70 -8.80 17.30 9.15
C LEU A 70 -9.33 17.60 10.54
N ASP A 71 -10.63 17.85 10.66
CA ASP A 71 -11.32 18.04 11.95
C ASP A 71 -12.74 17.47 11.91
N GLY A 72 -13.26 17.02 13.06
CA GLY A 72 -14.58 16.40 13.16
C GLY A 72 -14.69 15.03 12.47
N TYR A 73 -13.58 14.29 12.36
CA TYR A 73 -13.60 12.87 11.98
C TYR A 73 -14.05 11.99 13.15
N VAL A 74 -14.38 10.72 12.88
CA VAL A 74 -14.77 9.75 13.93
C VAL A 74 -13.65 8.75 14.15
N CYS A 75 -13.14 8.66 15.37
CA CYS A 75 -12.18 7.63 15.77
C CYS A 75 -12.87 6.26 15.88
N ALA A 76 -12.19 5.21 15.43
CA ALA A 76 -12.69 3.84 15.45
C ALA A 76 -11.54 2.84 15.68
N ARG A 77 -11.89 1.57 15.94
CA ARG A 77 -10.91 0.48 15.96
C ARG A 77 -10.36 0.29 14.54
N ALA A 78 -9.06 -0.01 14.42
CA ALA A 78 -8.50 -0.45 13.14
C ALA A 78 -9.21 -1.73 12.64
N LEU A 79 -9.17 -1.95 11.33
CA LEU A 79 -9.67 -3.18 10.72
C LEU A 79 -8.92 -4.39 11.30
N SER A 80 -9.61 -5.52 11.44
CA SER A 80 -9.03 -6.77 11.95
C SER A 80 -8.15 -7.49 10.93
N ARG A 81 -8.25 -7.15 9.64
CA ARG A 81 -7.49 -7.74 8.54
C ARG A 81 -7.26 -6.68 7.46
N MET A 82 -6.34 -6.96 6.53
CA MET A 82 -5.99 -6.08 5.42
C MET A 82 -5.44 -4.72 5.89
N LYS A 83 -4.74 -4.71 7.03
CA LYS A 83 -4.14 -3.51 7.60
C LYS A 83 -2.91 -3.10 6.80
N VAL A 84 -2.83 -1.85 6.37
CA VAL A 84 -1.62 -1.27 5.74
C VAL A 84 -0.71 -0.56 6.73
N THR A 85 -1.18 -0.34 7.97
CA THR A 85 -0.47 0.38 9.02
C THR A 85 -0.62 -0.34 10.37
N PRO A 86 0.40 -0.30 11.26
CA PRO A 86 0.34 -0.90 12.59
C PRO A 86 -0.68 -0.24 13.53
N ASN A 87 -1.19 0.95 13.22
CA ASN A 87 -2.06 1.71 14.12
C ASN A 87 -3.26 0.86 14.60
N ILE A 88 -3.57 1.00 15.90
CA ILE A 88 -4.69 0.29 16.55
C ILE A 88 -6.03 0.99 16.32
N ALA A 89 -5.99 2.25 15.92
CA ALA A 89 -7.12 3.06 15.52
C ALA A 89 -7.23 3.17 14.00
N SER A 90 -8.44 3.45 13.55
CA SER A 90 -8.74 4.00 12.24
C SER A 90 -9.59 5.25 12.44
N ILE A 91 -9.74 6.07 11.39
CA ILE A 91 -10.70 7.18 11.41
C ILE A 91 -11.75 6.97 10.33
N LYS A 92 -12.95 7.52 10.55
CA LYS A 92 -13.95 7.67 9.49
C LYS A 92 -14.00 9.13 9.08
N ILE A 93 -13.79 9.36 7.79
CA ILE A 93 -13.99 10.66 7.17
C ILE A 93 -15.37 10.63 6.53
N GLN A 94 -16.20 11.61 6.87
CA GLN A 94 -17.58 11.70 6.44
C GLN A 94 -17.84 13.05 5.78
N LYS A 95 -18.99 13.25 5.13
CA LYS A 95 -19.34 14.52 4.48
C LYS A 95 -19.18 15.75 5.39
N GLN A 96 -19.48 15.60 6.68
CA GLN A 96 -19.38 16.67 7.68
C GLN A 96 -17.97 16.88 8.26
N THR A 97 -17.01 15.99 7.97
CA THR A 97 -15.61 16.20 8.36
C THR A 97 -15.09 17.44 7.66
N THR A 98 -14.50 18.34 8.44
CA THR A 98 -13.86 19.55 7.92
C THR A 98 -12.52 19.16 7.32
N ILE A 99 -12.30 19.55 6.07
CA ILE A 99 -11.08 19.26 5.30
C ILE A 99 -10.58 20.59 4.75
N ILE A 100 -9.43 21.02 5.24
CA ILE A 100 -8.79 22.27 4.82
C ILE A 100 -7.46 21.90 4.17
N SER A 101 -7.30 22.21 2.89
CA SER A 101 -5.99 22.11 2.23
C SER A 101 -5.03 23.08 2.91
N ILE A 102 -3.82 22.59 3.19
CA ILE A 102 -2.71 23.37 3.74
C ILE A 102 -1.53 23.27 2.78
N GLU A 103 -0.52 24.10 2.97
CA GLU A 103 0.73 24.02 2.20
C GLU A 103 1.36 22.64 2.37
N ASP A 104 1.95 22.11 1.29
CA ASP A 104 2.66 20.83 1.36
C ASP A 104 3.93 21.03 2.19
N MET A 105 3.96 20.38 3.35
CA MET A 105 5.03 20.53 4.33
C MET A 105 6.11 19.46 4.10
N ASP A 106 7.37 19.88 4.01
CA ASP A 106 8.52 18.98 3.87
C ASP A 106 8.67 18.06 5.10
N GLU A 107 8.19 18.50 6.27
CA GLU A 107 8.24 17.72 7.51
C GLU A 107 7.25 16.55 7.55
N ILE A 108 6.19 16.59 6.73
CA ILE A 108 5.31 15.42 6.55
C ILE A 108 5.95 14.53 5.48
N PRO A 109 6.14 13.22 5.71
CA PRO A 109 6.73 12.34 4.70
C PRO A 109 5.86 12.18 3.45
N GLU A 110 6.48 12.09 2.27
CA GLU A 110 5.79 11.83 0.98
C GLU A 110 5.45 10.36 0.77
N HIS A 111 6.12 9.48 1.49
CA HIS A 111 6.05 8.04 1.30
C HIS A 111 6.04 7.33 2.65
N TYR A 112 5.42 6.16 2.67
CA TYR A 112 5.46 5.23 3.79
C TYR A 112 5.56 3.82 3.23
N TYR A 113 6.69 3.16 3.51
CA TYR A 113 6.94 1.79 3.10
C TYR A 113 7.39 0.97 4.30
N LYS A 114 6.88 -0.25 4.42
CA LYS A 114 7.32 -1.20 5.45
C LYS A 114 7.75 -2.51 4.79
N PHE A 115 8.88 -2.45 4.09
CA PHE A 115 9.41 -3.58 3.35
C PHE A 115 9.70 -4.77 4.25
N THR A 116 9.08 -5.89 3.92
CA THR A 116 9.31 -7.19 4.52
C THR A 116 10.37 -7.92 3.69
N PRO A 117 11.47 -8.40 4.31
CA PRO A 117 12.50 -9.14 3.60
C PRO A 117 11.93 -10.40 2.93
N ILE A 118 12.31 -10.65 1.67
CA ILE A 118 11.75 -11.76 0.86
C ILE A 118 11.91 -13.11 1.55
N ASN A 119 13.07 -13.37 2.16
CA ASN A 119 13.35 -14.60 2.90
C ASN A 119 12.41 -14.87 4.09
N THR A 120 11.75 -13.85 4.64
CA THR A 120 10.81 -14.02 5.76
C THR A 120 9.40 -14.36 5.33
N ILE A 121 9.03 -14.08 4.07
CA ILE A 121 7.64 -14.23 3.57
C ILE A 121 7.16 -15.67 3.67
N GLN A 122 8.03 -16.65 3.44
CA GLN A 122 7.71 -18.09 3.53
C GLN A 122 7.24 -18.51 4.93
N SER A 123 7.64 -17.77 5.97
CA SER A 123 7.28 -18.04 7.37
C SER A 123 6.02 -17.31 7.83
N LEU A 124 5.50 -16.37 7.03
CA LEU A 124 4.32 -15.61 7.41
C LEU A 124 3.05 -16.45 7.28
N PRO A 125 2.11 -16.32 8.24
CA PRO A 125 0.87 -17.06 8.16
C PRO A 125 -0.07 -16.44 7.11
N THR A 126 -0.87 -17.27 6.42
CA THR A 126 -1.79 -16.80 5.38
C THR A 126 -2.96 -15.97 5.91
N ASP A 127 -3.21 -16.03 7.21
CA ASP A 127 -4.22 -15.24 7.91
C ASP A 127 -3.64 -13.96 8.53
N ASN A 128 -2.38 -13.60 8.19
CA ASN A 128 -1.73 -12.36 8.58
C ASN A 128 -2.67 -11.16 8.42
N GLU A 129 -2.79 -10.35 9.47
CA GLU A 129 -3.69 -9.20 9.49
C GLU A 129 -3.17 -8.06 8.60
N PHE A 130 -1.85 -8.01 8.39
CA PHE A 130 -1.18 -6.94 7.66
C PHE A 130 -0.98 -7.28 6.18
N LEU A 131 -1.04 -6.24 5.36
CA LEU A 131 -0.53 -6.30 4.00
C LEU A 131 0.99 -6.10 4.03
N ILE A 132 1.64 -6.71 3.04
CA ILE A 132 3.08 -6.83 2.94
C ILE A 132 3.56 -5.93 1.82
N ASP A 133 4.54 -5.10 2.14
CA ASP A 133 5.38 -4.44 1.14
C ASP A 133 6.61 -5.32 0.93
N CYS A 134 7.01 -5.54 -0.31
CA CYS A 134 8.26 -6.25 -0.63
C CYS A 134 8.94 -5.57 -1.82
N MET A 135 10.25 -5.75 -1.93
CA MET A 135 11.04 -5.20 -3.02
C MET A 135 12.12 -6.20 -3.43
N GLY A 136 12.36 -6.32 -4.73
CA GLY A 136 13.36 -7.22 -5.29
C GLY A 136 13.59 -6.94 -6.76
N ARG A 137 14.60 -7.59 -7.34
CA ARG A 137 14.77 -7.59 -8.79
C ARG A 137 13.79 -8.54 -9.46
N VAL A 138 13.33 -8.21 -10.65
CA VAL A 138 12.52 -9.12 -11.47
C VAL A 138 13.42 -10.23 -12.02
N CYS A 139 13.11 -11.49 -11.70
CA CYS A 139 13.83 -12.66 -12.22
C CYS A 139 12.93 -13.62 -13.01
N GLY A 140 11.65 -13.27 -13.18
CA GLY A 140 10.71 -14.03 -14.00
C GLY A 140 9.36 -13.35 -14.11
N ILE A 141 8.73 -13.47 -15.27
CA ILE A 141 7.40 -12.95 -15.56
C ILE A 141 6.59 -14.05 -16.23
N GLN A 142 5.36 -14.25 -15.78
CA GLN A 142 4.41 -15.16 -16.41
C GLN A 142 3.04 -14.51 -16.54
N HIS A 143 2.49 -14.48 -17.75
CA HIS A 143 1.10 -14.13 -17.99
C HIS A 143 0.24 -15.38 -17.97
N VAL A 144 -0.88 -15.34 -17.24
CA VAL A 144 -1.84 -16.43 -17.17
C VAL A 144 -3.22 -15.88 -17.45
N ASP A 145 -3.80 -16.28 -18.57
CA ASP A 145 -5.20 -16.02 -18.87
C ASP A 145 -6.06 -17.07 -18.17
N THR A 146 -7.03 -16.62 -17.39
CA THR A 146 -7.99 -17.50 -16.73
C THR A 146 -9.34 -17.40 -17.44
N GLN A 147 -10.08 -18.51 -17.51
CA GLN A 147 -11.37 -18.55 -18.20
C GLN A 147 -12.46 -17.73 -17.49
N PHE A 148 -12.32 -17.47 -16.18
CA PHE A 148 -13.36 -16.88 -15.34
C PHE A 148 -12.93 -15.70 -14.47
N TYR A 149 -11.64 -15.54 -14.20
CA TYR A 149 -11.10 -14.56 -13.24
C TYR A 149 -10.20 -13.51 -13.90
N GLY A 150 -10.33 -13.34 -15.21
CA GLY A 150 -9.51 -12.41 -15.98
C GLY A 150 -8.08 -12.90 -16.22
N SER A 151 -7.15 -11.96 -16.35
CA SER A 151 -5.72 -12.26 -16.51
C SER A 151 -4.97 -12.07 -15.18
N ILE A 152 -3.94 -12.89 -14.98
CA ILE A 152 -3.02 -12.78 -13.85
C ILE A 152 -1.62 -12.55 -14.41
N LEU A 153 -0.95 -11.49 -13.95
CA LEU A 153 0.47 -11.29 -14.18
C LEU A 153 1.24 -11.76 -12.95
N LYS A 154 2.00 -12.84 -13.07
CA LYS A 154 2.89 -13.31 -12.01
C LYS A 154 4.27 -12.71 -12.22
N VAL A 155 4.73 -11.95 -11.24
CA VAL A 155 6.07 -11.36 -11.21
C VAL A 155 6.87 -12.08 -10.13
N LYS A 156 7.99 -12.68 -10.50
CA LYS A 156 8.92 -13.32 -9.57
C LYS A 156 9.98 -12.30 -9.18
N LEU A 157 10.02 -11.98 -7.89
CA LEU A 157 10.99 -11.08 -7.30
C LEU A 157 12.05 -11.88 -6.54
N GLN A 158 13.30 -11.47 -6.69
CA GLN A 158 14.46 -12.06 -6.02
C GLN A 158 15.17 -11.01 -5.16
N ASP A 159 15.67 -11.38 -3.99
CA ASP A 159 16.56 -10.54 -3.17
C ASP A 159 18.06 -10.74 -3.53
N ILE A 160 18.96 -10.03 -2.86
CA ILE A 160 20.42 -10.13 -3.13
C ILE A 160 21.03 -11.47 -2.72
N HIS A 161 20.29 -12.29 -1.96
CA HIS A 161 20.73 -13.60 -1.47
C HIS A 161 20.14 -14.75 -2.29
N GLY A 162 19.40 -14.44 -3.37
CA GLY A 162 18.78 -15.44 -4.24
C GLY A 162 17.47 -16.01 -3.70
N ASN A 163 16.89 -15.44 -2.63
CA ASN A 163 15.56 -15.84 -2.18
C ASN A 163 14.50 -15.24 -3.09
N ASP A 164 13.48 -16.03 -3.42
CA ASP A 164 12.46 -15.65 -4.37
C ASP A 164 11.06 -15.61 -3.74
N VAL A 165 10.23 -14.70 -4.23
CA VAL A 165 8.79 -14.68 -3.99
C VAL A 165 8.05 -14.41 -5.30
N VAL A 166 6.94 -15.12 -5.52
CA VAL A 166 6.02 -14.83 -6.62
C VAL A 166 4.95 -13.88 -6.13
N VAL A 167 4.72 -12.81 -6.88
CA VAL A 167 3.60 -11.88 -6.70
C VAL A 167 2.61 -12.11 -7.84
N ALA A 168 1.42 -12.62 -7.51
CA ALA A 168 0.31 -12.76 -8.44
C ALA A 168 -0.52 -11.47 -8.46
N LEU A 169 -0.39 -10.71 -9.55
CA LEU A 169 -1.15 -9.49 -9.80
C LEU A 169 -2.42 -9.84 -10.58
N TRP A 170 -3.57 -9.71 -9.91
CA TRP A 170 -4.89 -9.92 -10.48
C TRP A 170 -5.27 -8.82 -11.47
N GLU A 171 -6.32 -9.06 -12.26
CA GLU A 171 -6.69 -8.26 -13.41
C GLU A 171 -6.82 -6.76 -13.11
N GLU A 172 -7.37 -6.40 -11.94
CA GLU A 172 -7.57 -5.02 -11.51
C GLU A 172 -6.26 -4.25 -11.33
N ILE A 173 -5.19 -4.95 -10.94
CA ILE A 173 -3.88 -4.36 -10.72
C ILE A 173 -3.01 -4.54 -11.96
N ASN A 174 -3.01 -5.72 -12.58
CA ASN A 174 -2.11 -6.03 -13.69
C ASN A 174 -2.28 -5.09 -14.89
N LYS A 175 -3.50 -4.59 -15.12
CA LYS A 175 -3.81 -3.69 -16.25
C LYS A 175 -3.12 -2.33 -16.13
N SER A 176 -2.75 -1.92 -14.91
CA SER A 176 -2.05 -0.65 -14.65
C SER A 176 -0.53 -0.79 -14.67
N VAL A 177 0.00 -2.01 -14.79
CA VAL A 177 1.43 -2.28 -14.75
C VAL A 177 2.05 -2.13 -16.14
N ASP A 178 3.11 -1.34 -16.24
CA ASP A 178 3.91 -1.24 -17.46
C ASP A 178 4.71 -2.52 -17.69
N ARG A 179 4.15 -3.41 -18.52
CA ARG A 179 4.75 -4.71 -18.86
C ARG A 179 6.04 -4.56 -19.68
N GLN A 180 6.18 -3.48 -20.44
CA GLN A 180 7.39 -3.23 -21.22
C GLN A 180 8.53 -2.84 -20.29
N ALA A 181 8.27 -1.95 -19.33
CA ALA A 181 9.25 -1.59 -18.30
C ALA A 181 9.65 -2.79 -17.44
N LEU A 182 8.69 -3.65 -17.06
CA LEU A 182 8.98 -4.88 -16.32
C LEU A 182 9.90 -5.86 -17.06
N SER A 183 9.77 -5.93 -18.38
CA SER A 183 10.49 -6.90 -19.22
C SER A 183 11.74 -6.30 -19.86
N ALA A 184 12.18 -5.13 -19.40
CA ALA A 184 13.37 -4.46 -19.92
C ALA A 184 14.62 -5.33 -19.68
N THR A 185 15.44 -5.50 -20.71
CA THR A 185 16.64 -6.37 -20.67
C THR A 185 17.96 -5.59 -20.65
N ASN A 186 17.89 -4.26 -20.76
CA ASN A 186 19.05 -3.38 -20.79
C ASN A 186 19.61 -3.05 -19.40
N GLN A 187 18.86 -3.35 -18.33
CA GLN A 187 19.26 -3.16 -16.95
C GLN A 187 18.48 -4.09 -16.03
N GLU A 188 18.97 -4.28 -14.80
CA GLU A 188 18.20 -4.94 -13.74
C GLU A 188 16.95 -4.12 -13.44
N VAL A 189 15.78 -4.77 -13.44
CA VAL A 189 14.50 -4.13 -13.13
C VAL A 189 14.19 -4.36 -11.65
N ILE A 190 14.21 -3.29 -10.86
CA ILE A 190 13.81 -3.32 -9.45
C ILE A 190 12.32 -3.02 -9.34
N VAL A 191 11.60 -3.84 -8.60
CA VAL A 191 10.16 -3.64 -8.38
C VAL A 191 9.88 -3.65 -6.89
N ALA A 192 9.19 -2.61 -6.43
CA ALA A 192 8.54 -2.56 -5.13
C ALA A 192 7.04 -2.86 -5.30
N VAL A 193 6.56 -3.88 -4.61
CA VAL A 193 5.13 -4.19 -4.51
C VAL A 193 4.67 -3.83 -3.10
N LEU A 194 3.74 -2.90 -3.02
CA LEU A 194 3.17 -2.42 -1.76
C LEU A 194 1.80 -3.05 -1.54
N GLY A 195 1.41 -3.30 -0.29
CA GLY A 195 0.05 -3.69 0.04
C GLY A 195 -0.40 -5.06 -0.51
N ALA A 196 0.49 -6.05 -0.59
CA ALA A 196 0.17 -7.39 -1.06
C ALA A 196 -0.26 -8.33 0.09
N LYS A 197 -1.06 -9.35 -0.20
CA LYS A 197 -1.51 -10.33 0.79
C LYS A 197 -0.70 -11.62 0.68
N VAL A 198 -0.31 -12.19 1.82
CA VAL A 198 0.27 -13.53 1.90
C VAL A 198 -0.77 -14.61 1.61
N THR A 199 -0.53 -15.45 0.62
CA THR A 199 -1.41 -16.57 0.25
C THR A 199 -0.61 -17.81 -0.13
N LYS A 200 -1.31 -18.88 -0.54
CA LYS A 200 -0.72 -20.06 -1.16
C LYS A 200 -1.25 -20.19 -2.58
N ASN A 201 -0.37 -20.57 -3.50
CA ASN A 201 -0.79 -20.91 -4.86
C ASN A 201 -1.53 -22.27 -4.88
N HIS A 202 -2.03 -22.67 -6.05
CA HIS A 202 -2.72 -23.96 -6.23
C HIS A 202 -1.87 -25.21 -5.91
N GLN A 203 -0.54 -25.07 -5.87
CA GLN A 203 0.42 -26.12 -5.51
C GLN A 203 0.79 -26.08 -4.01
N GLY A 204 0.21 -25.16 -3.23
CA GLY A 204 0.46 -25.01 -1.80
C GLY A 204 1.71 -24.21 -1.43
N ALA A 205 2.47 -23.68 -2.41
CA ALA A 205 3.63 -22.85 -2.16
C ALA A 205 3.21 -21.42 -1.77
N MET A 206 3.92 -20.82 -0.83
CA MET A 206 3.65 -19.45 -0.39
C MET A 206 3.92 -18.46 -1.52
N GLN A 207 3.02 -17.50 -1.68
CA GLN A 207 3.12 -16.40 -2.64
C GLN A 207 2.52 -15.13 -2.03
N LEU A 208 2.68 -14.03 -2.76
CA LEU A 208 1.91 -12.81 -2.54
C LEU A 208 0.83 -12.68 -3.62
N GLU A 209 -0.32 -12.12 -3.24
CA GLU A 209 -1.40 -11.76 -4.15
C GLU A 209 -1.73 -10.29 -4.02
N SER A 210 -2.03 -9.65 -5.15
CA SER A 210 -2.48 -8.26 -5.15
C SER A 210 -3.82 -8.10 -4.43
N THR A 211 -3.99 -6.94 -3.84
CA THR A 211 -5.21 -6.49 -3.17
C THR A 211 -5.66 -5.16 -3.78
N GLY A 212 -6.82 -4.64 -3.38
CA GLY A 212 -7.21 -3.29 -3.77
C GLY A 212 -6.18 -2.22 -3.38
N ALA A 213 -5.43 -2.45 -2.29
CA ALA A 213 -4.38 -1.54 -1.82
C ALA A 213 -3.05 -1.67 -2.57
N THR A 214 -2.94 -2.61 -3.52
CA THR A 214 -1.65 -2.93 -4.13
C THR A 214 -1.21 -1.84 -5.09
N ARG A 215 0.05 -1.40 -4.92
CA ARG A 215 0.76 -0.54 -5.86
C ARG A 215 2.03 -1.26 -6.32
N VAL A 216 2.34 -1.13 -7.60
CA VAL A 216 3.57 -1.66 -8.20
C VAL A 216 4.40 -0.48 -8.66
N LEU A 217 5.59 -0.31 -8.09
CA LEU A 217 6.55 0.71 -8.48
C LEU A 217 7.69 0.02 -9.22
N ILE A 218 7.95 0.43 -10.46
CA ILE A 218 9.01 -0.11 -11.30
C ILE A 218 10.16 0.91 -11.31
N ASN A 219 11.36 0.46 -10.96
CA ASN A 219 12.56 1.28 -10.78
C ASN A 219 12.29 2.55 -9.95
N PRO A 220 11.71 2.43 -8.73
CA PRO A 220 11.46 3.60 -7.92
C PRO A 220 12.76 4.30 -7.53
N GLU A 221 12.73 5.63 -7.40
CA GLU A 221 13.93 6.46 -7.26
C GLU A 221 14.36 6.72 -5.81
N PHE A 222 13.72 6.08 -4.81
CA PHE A 222 14.12 6.21 -3.41
C PHE A 222 15.42 5.45 -3.08
N GLU A 223 16.10 5.87 -2.01
CA GLU A 223 17.46 5.44 -1.67
C GLU A 223 17.62 3.92 -1.60
N GLU A 224 16.71 3.21 -0.94
CA GLU A 224 16.77 1.77 -0.75
C GLU A 224 16.66 0.99 -2.08
N ALA A 225 15.87 1.50 -3.02
CA ALA A 225 15.75 0.88 -4.35
C ALA A 225 17.01 1.09 -5.19
N ASN A 226 17.59 2.29 -5.14
CA ASN A 226 18.86 2.59 -5.82
C ASN A 226 20.02 1.76 -5.24
N ALA A 227 20.07 1.60 -3.91
CA ALA A 227 21.04 0.77 -3.23
C ALA A 227 20.90 -0.71 -3.62
N LEU A 228 19.66 -1.21 -3.72
CA LEU A 228 19.37 -2.56 -4.16
C LEU A 228 19.81 -2.80 -5.62
N ALA A 229 19.46 -1.89 -6.53
CA ALA A 229 19.89 -1.95 -7.94
C ALA A 229 21.43 -2.03 -8.06
N THR A 230 22.13 -1.18 -7.31
CA THR A 230 23.60 -1.14 -7.29
C THR A 230 24.22 -2.45 -6.77
N SER A 231 23.53 -3.14 -5.84
CA SER A 231 24.03 -4.38 -5.26
C SER A 231 24.06 -5.54 -6.25
N TYR A 232 23.16 -5.56 -7.23
CA TYR A 232 23.15 -6.59 -8.29
C TYR A 232 24.24 -6.39 -9.34
N ASN A 233 24.67 -5.16 -9.59
CA ASN A 233 25.76 -4.87 -10.54
C ASN A 233 27.16 -5.24 -10.02
N LYS A 234 27.28 -5.63 -8.74
CA LYS A 234 28.54 -5.98 -8.08
C LYS A 234 28.76 -7.49 -7.90
N VAL A 235 27.78 -8.31 -8.29
CA VAL A 235 27.82 -9.78 -8.21
C VAL A 235 28.18 -10.35 -9.57
#